data_AF-A0A1G1ZQ40-F1
#
_entry.id   AF-A0A1G1ZQ40-F1
#
_cell.length_a   1.000
_cell.length_b   1.000
_cell.length_c   1.000
_cell.angle_alpha   90.00
_cell.angle_beta   90.00
_cell.angle_gamma   90.00
#
_symmetry.space_group_name_H-M   'P 1'
#
loop_
_entity.id
_entity.type
_entity.pdbx_description
1 polymer ?
#
loop_
_entity_poly.entity_id
_entity_poly.type
_entity_poly.pdbx_seq_one_letter_code
_entity_poly.pdbx_strand_id
1 'polypeptide(L)'
;MNLKLKLIIGLGNPDPKYQNTYHNVGHLFIDYLTKSSQLKTKNLKTDVYMNESGRFVARTLKKHNANPKELLIVHDDSDLGLGTYKLQFGRGAAGHHGIENVIKVLKTKNFWRLRIGIRPPQEKTRQRAEKFVLKKISTADKKSLEGVFEKL
;
A
#
# COMPACT_ATOMS: atom_id res chain seq x y z
N MET A 1 10.76 13.79 -15.52
CA MET A 1 9.87 12.78 -16.13
C MET A 1 8.49 12.95 -15.50
N ASN A 2 7.47 13.29 -16.29
CA ASN A 2 6.13 13.61 -15.75
C ASN A 2 5.38 12.28 -15.46
N LEU A 3 5.15 11.97 -14.19
CA LEU A 3 4.42 10.76 -13.77
C LEU A 3 2.94 10.93 -14.11
N LYS A 4 2.48 10.29 -15.19
CA LYS A 4 1.05 10.29 -15.56
C LYS A 4 0.35 9.09 -14.93
N LEU A 5 0.05 9.20 -13.64
CA LEU A 5 -0.75 8.20 -12.92
C LEU A 5 -2.24 8.38 -13.23
N LYS A 6 -2.95 7.29 -13.48
CA LYS A 6 -4.43 7.27 -13.57
C LYS A 6 -5.08 6.70 -12.31
N LEU A 7 -4.42 5.73 -11.69
CA LEU A 7 -4.96 4.95 -10.58
C LEU A 7 -3.98 4.94 -9.40
N ILE A 8 -4.51 5.17 -8.21
CA ILE A 8 -3.82 4.95 -6.94
C ILE A 8 -4.63 3.91 -6.16
N ILE A 9 -4.01 2.77 -5.86
CA ILE A 9 -4.66 1.67 -5.14
C ILE A 9 -3.94 1.41 -3.83
N GLY A 10 -4.63 1.56 -2.71
CA GLY A 10 -4.16 1.16 -1.39
C GLY A 10 -4.47 -0.30 -1.13
N LEU A 11 -3.44 -1.09 -0.81
CA LEU A 11 -3.64 -2.47 -0.37
C LEU A 11 -4.04 -2.53 1.11
N GLY A 12 -4.82 -3.56 1.44
CA GLY A 12 -5.30 -3.84 2.80
C GLY A 12 -6.39 -4.91 2.78
N ASN A 13 -6.66 -5.51 3.93
CA ASN A 13 -7.74 -6.48 4.09
C ASN A 13 -9.07 -5.76 4.41
N PRO A 14 -10.21 -6.20 3.85
CA PRO A 14 -11.48 -5.48 3.95
C PRO A 14 -12.16 -5.60 5.32
N ASP A 15 -11.93 -6.70 6.04
CA ASP A 15 -12.66 -6.94 7.29
C ASP A 15 -12.40 -5.86 8.34
N PRO A 16 -13.42 -5.46 9.12
CA PRO A 16 -13.28 -4.46 10.18
C PRO A 16 -12.14 -4.72 11.17
N LYS A 17 -11.85 -6.00 11.46
CA LYS A 17 -10.74 -6.40 12.34
C LYS A 17 -9.36 -5.94 11.84
N TYR A 18 -9.18 -5.66 10.55
CA TYR A 18 -7.89 -5.24 9.98
C TYR A 18 -7.73 -3.74 9.76
N GLN A 19 -8.80 -2.93 9.88
CA GLN A 19 -8.80 -1.51 9.49
C GLN A 19 -7.64 -0.69 10.09
N ASN A 20 -7.24 -0.99 11.32
CA ASN A 20 -6.14 -0.31 12.03
C ASN A 20 -4.93 -1.22 12.25
N THR A 21 -4.63 -2.09 11.28
CA THR A 21 -3.42 -2.92 11.29
C THR A 21 -2.36 -2.36 10.34
N TYR A 22 -1.09 -2.68 10.60
CA TYR A 22 0.00 -2.23 9.73
C TYR A 22 -0.18 -2.67 8.27
N HIS A 23 -0.79 -3.84 8.03
CA HIS A 23 -1.06 -4.34 6.69
C HIS A 23 -2.12 -3.55 5.92
N ASN A 24 -2.86 -2.68 6.62
CA ASN A 24 -3.86 -1.79 6.05
C ASN A 24 -3.36 -0.35 5.91
N VAL A 25 -2.05 -0.09 6.05
CA VAL A 25 -1.50 1.26 5.85
C VAL A 25 -1.81 1.82 4.45
N GLY A 26 -1.87 0.97 3.42
CA GLY A 26 -2.32 1.37 2.09
C GLY A 26 -3.76 1.91 2.12
N HIS A 27 -4.69 1.25 2.81
CA HIS A 27 -6.05 1.75 3.01
C HIS A 27 -6.08 3.08 3.78
N LEU A 28 -5.32 3.18 4.86
CA LEU A 28 -5.25 4.40 5.68
C LEU A 28 -4.76 5.60 4.88
N PHE A 29 -3.79 5.39 3.99
CA PHE A 29 -3.31 6.45 3.11
C PHE A 29 -4.36 6.88 2.08
N ILE A 30 -5.13 5.94 1.52
CA ILE A 30 -6.25 6.30 0.62
C ILE A 30 -7.31 7.10 1.39
N ASP A 31 -7.63 6.70 2.62
CA ASP A 31 -8.58 7.43 3.46
C ASP A 31 -8.09 8.86 3.73
N TYR A 32 -6.79 9.04 4.01
CA TYR A 32 -6.16 10.35 4.12
C TYR A 32 -6.30 11.16 2.81
N LEU A 33 -5.91 10.59 1.66
CA LEU A 33 -5.99 11.28 0.37
C LEU A 33 -7.40 11.74 0.01
N THR A 34 -8.41 10.91 0.31
CA THR A 34 -9.83 11.24 0.02
C THR A 34 -10.38 12.35 0.92
N LYS A 35 -9.81 12.54 2.12
CA LYS A 35 -10.16 13.65 3.01
C LYS A 35 -9.46 14.95 2.62
N SER A 36 -8.20 14.85 2.18
CA SER A 36 -7.31 16.00 1.98
C SER A 36 -7.35 16.58 0.56
N SER A 37 -7.93 15.91 -0.44
CA SER A 37 -7.76 16.33 -1.84
C SER A 37 -8.94 16.08 -2.79
N GLN A 38 -9.12 17.00 -3.75
CA GLN A 38 -9.86 16.77 -5.01
C GLN A 38 -8.89 16.28 -6.11
N LEU A 39 -8.05 15.28 -5.82
CA LEU A 39 -7.16 14.73 -6.85
C LEU A 39 -7.98 14.20 -8.03
N LYS A 40 -7.59 14.57 -9.25
CA LYS A 40 -8.19 14.05 -10.51
C LYS A 40 -7.95 12.54 -10.69
N THR A 41 -7.01 11.96 -9.96
CA THR A 41 -6.68 10.54 -10.00
C THR A 41 -7.68 9.71 -9.22
N LYS A 42 -8.03 8.52 -9.72
CA LYS A 42 -8.95 7.63 -9.01
C LYS A 42 -8.20 6.91 -7.88
N ASN A 43 -8.61 7.18 -6.65
CA ASN A 43 -8.06 6.59 -5.43
C ASN A 43 -8.98 5.48 -4.94
N LEU A 44 -8.46 4.26 -4.74
CA LEU A 44 -9.26 3.07 -4.45
C LEU A 44 -8.60 2.22 -3.37
N LYS A 45 -9.43 1.59 -2.52
CA LYS A 45 -9.01 0.56 -1.57
C LYS A 45 -9.39 -0.81 -2.14
N THR A 46 -8.54 -1.82 -1.92
CA THR A 46 -8.91 -3.21 -2.19
C THR A 46 -10.09 -3.64 -1.31
N ASP A 47 -11.02 -4.40 -1.89
CA ASP A 47 -12.16 -5.03 -1.21
C ASP A 47 -12.02 -6.56 -1.13
N VAL A 48 -10.81 -7.06 -1.35
CA VAL A 48 -10.43 -8.49 -1.31
C VAL A 48 -9.31 -8.70 -0.31
N TYR A 49 -9.10 -9.93 0.14
CA TYR A 49 -7.97 -10.24 1.01
C TYR A 49 -6.63 -9.95 0.33
N MET A 50 -5.60 -9.70 1.13
CA MET A 50 -4.30 -9.26 0.65
C MET A 50 -3.74 -10.19 -0.43
N ASN A 51 -3.78 -11.49 -0.20
CA ASN A 51 -3.31 -12.52 -1.12
C ASN A 51 -4.15 -12.68 -2.41
N GLU A 52 -5.22 -11.90 -2.57
CA GLU A 52 -6.08 -11.85 -3.75
C GLU A 52 -6.07 -10.47 -4.45
N SER A 53 -5.24 -9.53 -3.95
CA SER A 53 -5.16 -8.14 -4.43
C SER A 53 -4.98 -8.02 -5.94
N GLY A 54 -4.29 -8.96 -6.58
CA GLY A 54 -4.07 -8.95 -8.03
C GLY A 54 -5.36 -9.00 -8.84
N ARG A 55 -6.37 -9.77 -8.38
CA ARG A 55 -7.67 -9.83 -9.07
C ARG A 55 -8.37 -8.47 -9.02
N PHE A 56 -8.31 -7.79 -7.87
CA PHE A 56 -8.84 -6.43 -7.71
C PHE A 56 -8.14 -5.44 -8.62
N VAL A 57 -6.81 -5.45 -8.64
CA VAL A 57 -6.02 -4.53 -9.46
C VAL A 57 -6.30 -4.75 -10.95
N ALA A 58 -6.33 -6.01 -11.40
CA ALA A 58 -6.60 -6.33 -12.80
C ALA A 58 -7.99 -5.86 -13.26
N ARG A 59 -9.05 -6.13 -12.48
CA ARG A 59 -10.41 -5.67 -12.83
C ARG A 59 -10.52 -4.14 -12.83
N THR A 60 -9.79 -3.48 -11.93
CA THR A 60 -9.77 -2.02 -11.82
C THR A 60 -9.05 -1.36 -13.00
N LEU A 61 -7.88 -1.89 -13.39
CA LEU A 61 -7.17 -1.41 -14.58
C LEU A 61 -8.05 -1.51 -15.84
N LYS A 62 -8.72 -2.65 -16.04
CA LYS A 62 -9.66 -2.86 -17.15
C LYS A 62 -10.82 -1.87 -17.11
N LYS A 63 -11.47 -1.70 -15.96
CA LYS A 63 -12.61 -0.79 -15.77
C LYS A 63 -12.26 0.67 -16.12
N HIS A 64 -11.03 1.09 -15.83
CA HIS A 64 -10.59 2.48 -16.00
C HIS A 64 -9.72 2.72 -17.25
N ASN A 65 -9.63 1.73 -18.15
CA ASN A 65 -8.80 1.80 -19.36
C ASN A 65 -7.37 2.31 -19.06
N ALA A 66 -6.78 1.75 -18.00
CA ALA A 66 -5.46 2.10 -17.49
C ALA A 66 -4.50 0.91 -17.65
N ASN A 67 -3.22 1.22 -17.86
CA ASN A 67 -2.17 0.20 -17.95
C ASN A 67 -1.31 0.17 -16.66
N PRO A 68 -0.53 -0.91 -16.41
CA PRO A 68 0.28 -1.03 -15.19
C PRO A 68 1.28 0.12 -14.96
N LYS A 69 1.80 0.78 -16.01
CA LYS A 69 2.72 1.92 -15.85
C LYS A 69 2.02 3.18 -15.33
N GLU A 70 0.69 3.26 -15.47
CA GLU A 70 -0.19 4.33 -14.97
C GLU A 70 -0.75 4.04 -13.57
N LEU A 71 -0.32 2.94 -12.94
CA LEU A 71 -0.76 2.49 -11.62
C LEU A 71 0.29 2.79 -10.56
N LEU A 72 -0.18 3.37 -9.45
CA LEU A 72 0.54 3.42 -8.17
C LEU A 72 -0.15 2.51 -7.16
N ILE A 73 0.60 1.55 -6.61
CA ILE A 73 0.15 0.73 -5.48
C ILE A 73 0.77 1.25 -4.19
N VAL A 74 -0.05 1.50 -3.19
CA VAL A 74 0.38 1.93 -1.87
C VAL A 74 0.27 0.75 -0.92
N HIS A 75 1.35 0.42 -0.21
CA HIS A 75 1.39 -0.74 0.69
C HIS A 75 2.40 -0.55 1.82
N ASP A 76 2.26 -1.38 2.86
CA ASP A 76 3.19 -1.42 3.99
C ASP A 76 4.51 -2.09 3.61
N ASP A 77 5.58 -1.70 4.32
CA ASP A 77 6.89 -2.27 4.10
C ASP A 77 7.64 -2.55 5.40
N SER A 78 7.85 -3.83 5.67
CA SER A 78 8.45 -4.29 6.92
C SER A 78 9.99 -4.24 6.93
N ASP A 79 10.62 -3.84 5.82
CA ASP A 79 12.05 -3.53 5.75
C ASP A 79 12.35 -2.05 5.96
N LEU A 80 11.32 -1.20 5.90
CA LEU A 80 11.44 0.24 6.09
C LEU A 80 11.01 0.63 7.51
N GLY A 81 11.79 1.54 8.10
CA GLY A 81 11.48 2.13 9.40
C GLY A 81 10.21 2.98 9.35
N LEU A 82 9.48 3.00 10.46
CA LEU A 82 8.33 3.87 10.64
C LEU A 82 8.73 5.33 10.44
N GLY A 83 7.87 6.12 9.80
CA GLY A 83 8.19 7.51 9.43
C GLY A 83 8.96 7.66 8.12
N THR A 84 9.28 6.56 7.44
CA THR A 84 9.94 6.56 6.13
C THR A 84 9.02 6.07 5.03
N TYR A 85 9.32 6.46 3.79
CA TYR A 85 8.63 5.97 2.61
C TYR A 85 9.58 5.86 1.42
N LYS A 86 9.21 5.06 0.42
CA LYS A 86 9.98 4.95 -0.82
C LYS A 86 9.08 4.77 -2.03
N LEU A 87 9.25 5.62 -3.03
CA LEU A 87 8.64 5.45 -4.35
C LEU A 87 9.55 4.59 -5.24
N GLN A 88 9.03 3.51 -5.82
CA GLN A 88 9.79 2.60 -6.66
C GLN A 88 8.98 2.10 -7.86
N PHE A 89 9.66 1.85 -8.98
CA PHE A 89 9.08 1.24 -10.17
C PHE A 89 9.76 -0.09 -10.51
N GLY A 90 9.02 -1.07 -11.00
CA GLY A 90 9.63 -2.24 -11.65
C GLY A 90 10.32 -3.24 -10.71
N ARG A 91 9.98 -3.25 -9.41
CA ARG A 91 10.68 -4.04 -8.37
C ARG A 91 9.82 -5.22 -7.88
N GLY A 92 10.49 -6.30 -7.45
CA GLY A 92 9.84 -7.53 -6.97
C GLY A 92 9.15 -7.36 -5.60
N ALA A 93 8.34 -8.35 -5.23
CA ALA A 93 7.45 -8.28 -4.06
C ALA A 93 8.15 -8.22 -2.70
N ALA A 94 9.40 -8.70 -2.59
CA ALA A 94 10.15 -8.74 -1.32
C ALA A 94 9.34 -9.37 -0.17
N GLY A 95 8.63 -10.48 -0.44
CA GLY A 95 7.82 -11.19 0.55
C GLY A 95 6.44 -10.60 0.84
N HIS A 96 6.07 -9.46 0.25
CA HIS A 96 4.73 -8.89 0.45
C HIS A 96 3.68 -9.62 -0.41
N HIS A 97 2.81 -10.42 0.23
CA HIS A 97 1.82 -11.27 -0.45
C HIS A 97 0.86 -10.53 -1.40
N GLY A 98 0.44 -9.31 -1.05
CA GLY A 98 -0.39 -8.50 -1.95
C GLY A 98 0.31 -8.14 -3.26
N ILE A 99 1.54 -7.64 -3.17
CA ILE A 99 2.36 -7.34 -4.35
C ILE A 99 2.72 -8.62 -5.11
N GLU A 100 3.04 -9.71 -4.43
CA GLU A 100 3.30 -11.01 -5.05
C GLU A 100 2.10 -11.45 -5.89
N ASN A 101 0.89 -11.38 -5.34
CA ASN A 101 -0.33 -11.71 -6.07
C ASN A 101 -0.60 -10.75 -7.23
N VAL A 102 -0.37 -9.45 -7.06
CA VAL A 102 -0.50 -8.47 -8.15
C VAL A 102 0.46 -8.78 -9.30
N ILE A 103 1.73 -9.05 -9.02
CA ILE A 103 2.73 -9.39 -10.05
C ILE A 103 2.29 -10.68 -10.77
N LYS A 104 1.85 -11.69 -10.02
CA LYS A 104 1.36 -12.96 -10.57
C LYS A 104 0.18 -12.76 -11.52
N VAL A 105 -0.83 -11.99 -11.12
CA VAL A 105 -2.05 -11.77 -11.92
C VAL A 105 -1.79 -10.87 -13.12
N LEU A 106 -1.04 -9.77 -12.95
CA LEU A 106 -0.74 -8.84 -14.04
C LEU A 106 0.36 -9.33 -14.98
N LYS A 107 1.09 -10.40 -14.60
CA LYS A 107 2.25 -10.94 -15.32
C LYS A 107 3.33 -9.89 -15.59
N THR A 108 3.45 -8.90 -14.70
CA THR A 108 4.45 -7.83 -14.81
C THR A 108 4.74 -7.21 -13.45
N LYS A 109 5.95 -6.66 -13.32
CA LYS A 109 6.39 -5.83 -12.19
C LYS A 109 6.38 -4.33 -12.51
N ASN A 110 5.98 -3.96 -13.73
CA ASN A 110 6.15 -2.62 -14.28
C ASN A 110 5.01 -1.68 -13.86
N PHE A 111 4.89 -1.46 -12.55
CA PHE A 111 4.00 -0.49 -11.93
C PHE A 111 4.73 0.24 -10.79
N TRP A 112 4.19 1.40 -10.40
CA TRP A 112 4.75 2.17 -9.29
C TRP A 112 4.27 1.61 -7.95
N ARG A 113 5.15 1.69 -6.95
CA ARG A 113 4.85 1.36 -5.57
C ARG A 113 5.27 2.49 -4.66
N LEU A 114 4.35 2.95 -3.83
CA LEU A 114 4.64 3.75 -2.65
C LEU A 114 4.71 2.80 -1.45
N ARG A 115 5.94 2.54 -1.01
CA ARG A 115 6.25 1.68 0.12
C ARG A 115 6.27 2.54 1.38
N ILE A 116 5.41 2.26 2.34
CA ILE A 116 5.34 3.01 3.60
C ILE A 116 5.96 2.14 4.70
N GLY A 117 6.99 2.66 5.37
CA GLY A 117 7.68 1.93 6.41
C GLY A 117 6.82 1.77 7.66
N ILE A 118 6.81 0.56 8.20
CA ILE A 118 5.98 0.19 9.35
C ILE A 118 6.79 -0.26 10.56
N ARG A 119 8.12 -0.33 10.47
CA ARG A 119 8.94 -0.86 11.57
C ARG A 119 9.27 0.19 12.62
N PRO A 120 8.73 0.09 13.85
CA PRO A 120 9.05 1.04 14.90
C PRO A 120 10.53 0.91 15.28
N PRO A 121 11.23 2.03 15.54
CA PRO A 121 12.64 2.00 15.91
C PRO A 121 12.89 1.32 17.26
N GLN A 122 11.86 1.21 18.10
CA GLN A 122 11.93 0.66 19.46
C GLN A 122 11.72 -0.86 19.53
N GLU A 123 11.62 -1.55 18.38
CA GLU A 123 11.39 -3.01 18.38
C GLU A 123 12.66 -3.76 18.85
N LYS A 124 12.67 -4.20 20.12
CA LYS A 124 13.80 -4.92 20.76
C LYS A 124 14.20 -6.21 20.01
N THR A 125 13.21 -6.93 19.47
CA THR A 125 13.44 -8.17 18.70
C THR A 125 12.58 -8.11 17.45
N ARG A 126 13.22 -8.16 16.28
CA ARG A 126 12.52 -8.07 14.99
C ARG A 126 11.61 -9.27 14.78
N GLN A 127 10.30 -9.05 14.83
CA GLN A 127 9.30 -10.09 14.59
C GLN A 127 9.14 -10.40 13.10
N ARG A 128 8.79 -11.65 12.79
CA ARG A 128 8.43 -12.07 11.43
C ARG A 128 7.37 -11.13 10.84
N ALA A 129 7.58 -10.71 9.59
CA ALA A 129 6.74 -9.74 8.89
C ALA A 129 5.26 -10.13 8.92
N GLU A 130 4.93 -11.36 8.52
CA GLU A 130 3.56 -11.89 8.48
C GLU A 130 2.78 -11.71 9.79
N LYS A 131 3.44 -11.91 10.94
CA LYS A 131 2.81 -11.72 12.25
C LYS A 131 2.71 -10.25 12.63
N PHE A 132 3.73 -9.47 12.30
CA PHE A 132 3.81 -8.06 12.67
C PHE A 132 2.79 -7.21 11.90
N VAL A 133 2.63 -7.45 10.59
CA VAL A 133 1.74 -6.64 9.74
C VAL A 133 0.28 -6.67 10.21
N LEU A 134 -0.16 -7.76 10.85
CA LEU A 134 -1.53 -7.90 11.36
C LEU A 134 -1.74 -7.28 12.74
N LYS A 135 -0.69 -6.74 13.40
CA LYS A 135 -0.85 -6.05 14.68
C LYS A 135 -1.57 -4.73 14.51
N LYS A 136 -2.32 -4.34 15.55
CA LYS A 136 -2.93 -3.02 15.64
C LYS A 136 -1.84 -1.95 15.74
N ILE A 137 -2.05 -0.86 15.00
CA ILE A 137 -1.19 0.33 15.02
C ILE A 137 -1.44 1.07 16.34
N SER A 138 -0.38 1.40 17.07
CA SER A 138 -0.49 2.19 18.29
C SER A 138 -0.80 3.66 17.97
N THR A 139 -1.28 4.43 18.96
CA THR A 139 -1.52 5.87 18.77
C THR A 139 -0.24 6.62 18.36
N ALA A 140 0.91 6.25 18.94
CA ALA A 140 2.21 6.86 18.61
C ALA A 140 2.63 6.53 17.17
N ASP A 141 2.44 5.27 16.76
CA ASP A 141 2.79 4.85 15.41
C ASP A 141 1.87 5.47 14.36
N LYS A 142 0.58 5.62 14.69
CA LYS A 142 -0.40 6.30 13.85
C LYS A 142 0.00 7.74 13.58
N LYS A 143 0.42 8.48 14.60
CA LYS A 143 0.93 9.87 14.44
C LYS A 143 2.15 9.92 13.52
N SER A 144 3.04 8.93 13.63
CA SER A 144 4.22 8.83 12.77
C SER A 144 3.85 8.56 11.31
N LEU A 145 2.83 7.73 11.06
CA LEU A 145 2.28 7.48 9.72
C LEU A 145 1.57 8.71 9.15
N GLU A 146 0.76 9.41 9.95
CA GLU A 146 0.10 10.65 9.53
C GLU A 146 1.13 11.70 9.08
N GLY A 147 2.24 11.85 9.82
CA GLY A 147 3.34 12.72 9.41
C GLY A 147 4.10 12.27 8.15
N VAL A 148 3.96 11.00 7.74
CA VAL A 148 4.41 10.54 6.41
C VAL A 148 3.40 10.95 5.35
N PHE A 149 2.11 10.79 5.62
CA PHE A 149 1.04 11.10 4.68
C PHE A 149 1.01 12.58 4.32
N GLU A 150 1.26 13.46 5.28
CA GLU A 150 1.35 14.92 5.06
C GLU A 150 2.51 15.35 4.16
N LYS A 151 3.56 14.54 4.05
CA LYS A 151 4.74 14.84 3.23
C LYS A 151 4.59 14.37 1.78
N LEU A 152 3.55 13.59 1.47
CA LEU A 152 3.32 12.93 0.18
C LEU A 152 2.26 13.66 -0.63
#